data_AF-A0A5N8URJ1-F1
#
_entry.id   AF-A0A5N8URJ1-F1
#
_cell.length_a   1.000
_cell.length_b   1.000
_cell.length_c   1.000
_cell.angle_alpha   90.00
_cell.angle_beta   90.00
_cell.angle_gamma   90.00
#
_symmetry.space_group_name_H-M   'P 1'
#
loop_
_entity.id
_entity.type
_entity.pdbx_description
1 polymer ?
#
loop_
_entity_poly.entity_id
_entity_poly.type
_entity_poly.pdbx_seq_one_letter_code
_entity_poly.pdbx_strand_id
1 'polypeptide(L)'
;MKYAHLLSFTLAASLLSTMPVTAQGNQLDDNPSLTYRVGVMVEEISDALTKPNDTESLATISQYGTDSRYYVMIRGWLVQELAGVQSQLDASQTNESNSENKQKFIDKVTFLQRAIRRIDLE
;
A
#
# COMPACT_ATOMS: atom_id res chain seq x y z
N MET A 1 -51.63 -62.80 12.33
CA MET A 1 -51.13 -63.37 11.06
C MET A 1 -51.76 -62.62 9.90
N LYS A 2 -50.96 -62.34 8.86
CA LYS A 2 -51.29 -61.69 7.57
C LYS A 2 -51.26 -60.15 7.57
N TYR A 3 -50.06 -59.59 7.35
CA TYR A 3 -49.92 -58.31 6.67
C TYR A 3 -49.57 -58.62 5.22
N ALA A 4 -50.47 -58.22 4.32
CA ALA A 4 -50.36 -58.40 2.89
C ALA A 4 -49.61 -57.21 2.25
N HIS A 5 -48.92 -57.52 1.16
CA HIS A 5 -48.25 -56.64 0.21
C HIS A 5 -48.98 -55.32 -0.07
N LEU A 6 -48.22 -54.26 -0.34
CA LEU A 6 -48.06 -53.71 -1.70
C LEU A 6 -46.96 -52.64 -1.73
N LEU A 7 -45.86 -52.96 -2.42
CA LEU A 7 -44.85 -52.03 -2.86
C LEU A 7 -45.45 -51.18 -3.99
N SER A 8 -45.39 -49.86 -3.86
CA SER A 8 -45.67 -48.94 -4.95
C SER A 8 -44.51 -47.95 -5.02
N PHE A 9 -43.53 -48.27 -5.88
CA PHE A 9 -42.48 -47.35 -6.28
C PHE A 9 -43.04 -46.46 -7.39
N THR A 10 -43.49 -45.27 -7.05
CA THR A 10 -43.74 -44.20 -8.03
C THR A 10 -42.40 -43.63 -8.49
N LEU A 11 -42.01 -44.01 -9.70
CA LEU A 11 -40.88 -43.46 -10.43
C LEU A 11 -41.20 -42.02 -10.86
N ALA A 12 -40.72 -41.04 -10.09
CA ALA A 12 -40.79 -39.64 -10.50
C ALA A 12 -39.72 -39.40 -11.59
N ALA A 13 -40.15 -39.29 -12.83
CA ALA A 13 -39.31 -38.87 -13.95
C ALA A 13 -38.97 -37.39 -13.80
N SER A 14 -37.79 -37.09 -13.25
CA SER A 14 -37.24 -35.74 -13.18
C SER A 14 -36.87 -35.26 -14.58
N LEU A 15 -37.70 -34.38 -15.15
CA LEU A 15 -37.36 -33.58 -16.32
C LEU A 15 -36.19 -32.66 -15.97
N LEU A 16 -34.98 -33.03 -16.39
CA LEU A 16 -33.81 -32.15 -16.39
C LEU A 16 -34.06 -31.04 -17.41
N SER A 17 -34.62 -29.92 -16.94
CA SER A 17 -34.59 -28.66 -17.66
C SER A 17 -33.14 -28.19 -17.76
N THR A 18 -32.56 -28.29 -18.95
CA THR A 18 -31.27 -27.70 -19.30
C THR A 18 -31.41 -26.17 -19.22
N MET A 19 -30.99 -25.62 -18.08
CA MET A 19 -30.76 -24.18 -17.95
C MET A 19 -29.61 -23.82 -18.91
N PRO A 20 -29.79 -22.89 -19.86
CA PRO A 20 -28.66 -22.36 -20.59
C PRO A 20 -27.75 -21.66 -19.58
N VAL A 21 -26.53 -22.15 -19.44
CA VAL A 21 -25.46 -21.41 -18.77
C VAL A 21 -25.24 -20.16 -19.61
N THR A 22 -25.81 -19.05 -19.18
CA THR A 22 -25.38 -17.73 -19.64
C THR A 22 -23.92 -17.61 -19.25
N ALA A 23 -23.02 -17.66 -20.23
CA ALA A 23 -21.64 -17.28 -20.07
C ALA A 23 -21.65 -15.82 -19.57
N GLN A 24 -21.56 -15.66 -18.25
CA GLN A 24 -21.37 -14.38 -17.61
C GLN A 24 -20.00 -13.92 -18.11
N GLY A 25 -20.01 -12.96 -19.02
CA GLY A 25 -18.78 -12.41 -19.58
C GLY A 25 -17.86 -12.04 -18.43
N ASN A 26 -16.64 -12.57 -18.44
CA ASN A 26 -15.56 -12.08 -17.62
C ASN A 26 -15.38 -10.59 -17.97
N GLN A 27 -16.10 -9.71 -17.29
CA GLN A 27 -15.68 -8.33 -17.14
C GLN A 27 -14.40 -8.45 -16.32
N LEU A 28 -13.26 -8.32 -17.00
CA LEU A 28 -12.00 -8.09 -16.33
C LEU A 28 -12.21 -6.83 -15.49
N ASP A 29 -12.20 -6.97 -14.17
CA ASP A 29 -12.13 -5.81 -13.29
C ASP A 29 -10.86 -5.03 -13.67
N ASP A 30 -11.01 -3.93 -14.41
CA ASP A 30 -9.92 -3.02 -14.79
C ASP A 30 -9.31 -2.29 -13.57
N ASN A 31 -9.73 -2.65 -12.36
CA ASN A 31 -9.18 -2.12 -11.13
C ASN A 31 -7.87 -2.83 -10.78
N PRO A 32 -6.73 -2.12 -10.77
CA PRO A 32 -5.47 -2.72 -10.37
C PRO A 32 -5.58 -3.30 -8.95
N SER A 33 -5.00 -4.48 -8.76
CA SER A 33 -5.02 -5.16 -7.46
C SER A 33 -4.46 -4.26 -6.36
N LEU A 34 -4.94 -4.45 -5.13
CA LEU A 34 -4.42 -3.72 -3.97
C LEU A 34 -2.90 -3.85 -3.86
N THR A 35 -2.37 -5.06 -4.07
CA THR A 35 -0.93 -5.34 -4.04
C THR A 35 -0.16 -4.50 -5.05
N TYR A 36 -0.64 -4.41 -6.30
CA TYR A 36 0.01 -3.60 -7.32
C TYR A 36 0.00 -2.12 -6.94
N ARG A 37 -1.16 -1.59 -6.51
CA ARG A 37 -1.29 -0.19 -6.08
C ARG A 37 -0.37 0.14 -4.90
N VAL A 38 -0.25 -0.76 -3.93
CA VAL A 38 0.67 -0.59 -2.80
C VAL A 38 2.13 -0.62 -3.27
N GLY A 39 2.47 -1.53 -4.19
CA GLY A 39 3.82 -1.60 -4.76
C GLY A 39 4.23 -0.29 -5.44
N VAL A 40 3.38 0.24 -6.33
CA VAL A 40 3.63 1.53 -7.01
C VAL A 40 3.80 2.65 -6.00
N MET A 41 2.92 2.75 -5.00
CA MET A 41 3.03 3.77 -3.96
C MET A 41 4.35 3.67 -3.17
N VAL A 42 4.79 2.47 -2.81
CA VAL A 42 6.06 2.28 -2.10
C VAL A 42 7.24 2.71 -2.96
N GLU A 43 7.22 2.39 -4.26
CA GLU A 43 8.25 2.81 -5.22
C GLU A 43 8.31 4.34 -5.35
N GLU A 44 7.16 4.98 -5.54
CA GLU A 44 7.08 6.44 -5.67
C GLU A 44 7.53 7.18 -4.41
N ILE A 45 7.16 6.69 -3.22
CA ILE A 45 7.65 7.25 -1.94
C ILE A 45 9.15 7.02 -1.80
N SER A 46 9.65 5.83 -2.14
CA SER A 46 11.08 5.53 -2.10
C SER A 46 11.87 6.51 -2.97
N ASP A 47 11.42 6.73 -4.20
CA ASP A 47 12.03 7.68 -5.13
C ASP A 47 12.00 9.11 -4.59
N ALA A 48 10.86 9.55 -4.03
CA ALA A 48 10.72 10.86 -3.41
C ALA A 48 11.72 11.07 -2.26
N LEU A 49 11.98 10.04 -1.45
CA LEU A 49 12.94 10.09 -0.33
C LEU A 49 14.41 10.24 -0.79
N THR A 50 14.71 9.96 -2.07
CA THR A 50 16.05 10.17 -2.65
C THR A 50 16.27 11.59 -3.15
N LYS A 51 15.21 12.39 -3.33
CA LYS A 51 15.24 13.72 -3.94
C LYS A 51 14.66 14.79 -2.99
N PRO A 52 15.24 15.02 -1.80
CA PRO A 52 14.67 15.91 -0.78
C PRO A 52 14.54 17.38 -1.20
N ASN A 53 15.25 17.80 -2.24
CA ASN A 53 15.21 19.16 -2.78
C ASN A 53 14.19 19.33 -3.93
N ASP A 54 13.55 18.24 -4.36
CA ASP A 54 12.52 18.26 -5.40
C ASP A 54 11.14 18.56 -4.77
N THR A 55 10.46 19.57 -5.30
CA THR A 55 9.12 19.95 -4.86
C THR A 55 8.08 18.85 -5.08
N GLU A 56 8.24 18.03 -6.13
CA GLU A 56 7.34 16.90 -6.39
C GLU A 56 7.45 15.83 -5.31
N SER A 57 8.64 15.64 -4.72
CA SER A 57 8.85 14.64 -3.67
C SER A 57 7.98 14.87 -2.43
N LEU A 58 7.87 16.14 -2.00
CA LEU A 58 6.98 16.47 -0.88
C LEU A 58 5.51 16.27 -1.25
N ALA A 59 5.13 16.56 -2.51
CA ALA A 59 3.76 16.37 -2.99
C ALA A 59 3.37 14.89 -3.02
N THR A 60 4.24 14.01 -3.54
CA THR A 60 4.03 12.56 -3.57
C THR A 60 3.87 11.98 -2.16
N ILE A 61 4.76 12.34 -1.24
CA ILE A 61 4.66 11.88 0.16
C ILE A 61 3.38 12.38 0.81
N SER A 62 2.97 13.62 0.53
CA SER A 62 1.71 14.17 1.05
C SER A 62 0.50 13.40 0.52
N GLN A 63 0.44 13.20 -0.80
CA GLN A 63 -0.67 12.52 -1.47
C GLN A 63 -0.94 11.13 -0.89
N TYR A 64 0.11 10.34 -0.67
CA TYR A 64 -0.05 9.01 -0.09
C TYR A 64 -0.14 9.04 1.44
N GLY A 65 0.60 9.93 2.08
CA GLY A 65 0.68 10.02 3.53
C GLY A 65 -0.61 10.49 4.19
N THR A 66 -1.43 11.30 3.51
CA THR A 66 -2.76 11.71 4.01
C THR A 66 -3.86 10.68 3.74
N ASP A 67 -3.57 9.63 2.98
CA ASP A 67 -4.52 8.53 2.79
C ASP A 67 -4.58 7.70 4.09
N SER A 68 -5.74 7.70 4.75
CA SER A 68 -5.94 7.01 6.03
C SER A 68 -5.62 5.51 5.98
N ARG A 69 -5.69 4.88 4.79
CA ARG A 69 -5.33 3.46 4.60
C ARG A 69 -3.84 3.21 4.77
N TYR A 70 -3.00 4.21 4.48
CA TYR A 70 -1.55 4.10 4.44
C TYR A 70 -0.83 5.00 5.46
N TYR A 71 -1.54 5.96 6.08
CA TYR A 71 -1.00 6.95 7.01
C TYR A 71 -0.04 6.34 8.04
N VAL A 72 -0.49 5.32 8.79
CA VAL A 72 0.33 4.71 9.86
C VAL A 72 1.63 4.10 9.31
N MET A 73 1.55 3.46 8.13
CA MET A 73 2.71 2.85 7.48
C MET A 73 3.70 3.90 7.01
N ILE A 74 3.21 4.91 6.28
CA ILE A 74 4.05 5.96 5.71
C ILE A 74 4.67 6.80 6.82
N ARG A 75 3.87 7.24 7.80
CA ARG A 75 4.38 7.99 8.96
C ARG A 75 5.42 7.20 9.74
N GLY A 76 5.19 5.92 9.98
CA GLY A 76 6.15 5.03 10.63
C GLY A 76 7.47 4.97 9.88
N TRP A 77 7.43 4.81 8.56
CA TRP A 77 8.61 4.81 7.70
C TRP A 77 9.36 6.16 7.77
N LEU A 78 8.66 7.29 7.61
CA LEU A 78 9.30 8.61 7.65
C LEU A 78 9.99 8.89 8.99
N VAL A 79 9.39 8.46 10.11
CA VAL A 79 9.98 8.60 11.45
C VAL A 79 11.24 7.75 11.59
N GLN A 80 11.22 6.51 11.09
CA GLN A 80 12.40 5.63 11.11
C GLN A 80 13.53 6.18 10.25
N GLU A 81 13.21 6.65 9.03
CA GLU A 81 14.18 7.27 8.13
C GLU A 81 14.79 8.53 8.78
N LEU A 82 13.96 9.37 9.41
CA LEU A 82 14.41 10.57 10.12
C LEU A 82 15.40 10.22 11.24
N ALA A 83 15.09 9.22 12.06
CA ALA A 83 15.98 8.77 13.12
C ALA A 83 17.31 8.24 12.55
N GLY A 84 17.27 7.49 11.45
CA GLY A 84 18.45 6.96 10.79
C GLY A 84 19.35 8.05 10.19
N VAL A 85 18.77 9.05 9.53
CA VAL A 85 19.52 10.18 8.94
C VAL A 85 20.06 11.10 10.05
N GLN A 86 19.31 11.33 11.12
CA GLN A 86 19.78 12.11 12.26
C GLN A 86 21.01 11.46 12.92
N SER A 87 20.98 10.13 13.10
CA SER A 87 22.14 9.39 13.63
C SER A 87 23.39 9.56 12.75
N GLN A 88 23.22 9.52 11.42
CA GLN A 88 24.32 9.76 10.47
C GLN A 88 24.83 11.21 10.54
N LEU A 89 23.92 12.18 10.65
CA LEU A 89 24.29 13.58 10.83
C LEU A 89 25.10 13.79 12.10
N ASP A 90 24.66 13.22 13.22
CA ASP A 90 25.34 13.34 14.52
C ASP A 90 26.73 12.71 14.48
N ALA A 91 26.85 11.51 13.88
CA ALA A 91 28.15 10.85 13.70
C ALA A 91 29.11 11.62 12.77
N SER A 92 28.57 12.42 11.83
CA SER A 92 29.38 13.24 10.93
C SER A 92 29.97 14.50 11.58
N GLN A 93 29.42 14.96 12.72
CA GLN A 93 29.88 16.17 13.41
C GLN A 93 31.33 16.04 13.93
N THR A 94 31.78 14.82 14.18
CA THR A 94 33.14 14.52 14.67
C THR A 94 34.22 14.66 13.59
N ASN A 95 33.85 14.79 12.31
CA ASN A 95 34.78 14.84 11.18
C ASN A 95 34.49 16.08 10.30
N GLU A 96 35.06 17.23 10.65
CA GLU A 96 34.82 18.52 9.97
C GLU A 96 35.23 18.55 8.48
N SER A 97 36.01 17.59 8.01
CA SER A 97 36.53 17.55 6.64
C SER A 97 35.49 17.24 5.55
N ASN A 98 34.23 16.92 5.90
CA ASN A 98 33.25 16.41 4.92
C ASN A 98 31.95 17.23 4.87
N SER A 99 32.08 18.55 4.63
CA SER A 99 30.99 19.53 4.68
C SER A 99 29.83 19.22 3.71
N GLU A 100 30.11 18.68 2.52
CA GLU A 100 29.09 18.35 1.53
C GLU A 100 28.18 17.20 1.99
N ASN A 101 28.77 16.14 2.56
CA ASN A 101 27.99 15.01 3.09
C ASN A 101 27.17 15.42 4.31
N LYS A 102 27.74 16.28 5.17
CA LYS A 102 27.00 16.87 6.29
C LYS A 102 25.79 17.68 5.80
N GLN A 103 25.95 18.48 4.75
CA GLN A 103 24.86 19.25 4.17
C GLN A 103 23.75 18.34 3.61
N LYS A 104 24.10 17.25 2.93
CA LYS A 104 23.12 16.27 2.44
C LYS A 104 22.26 15.68 3.55
N PHE A 105 22.85 15.37 4.71
CA PHE A 105 22.10 14.90 5.86
C PHE A 105 21.20 15.99 6.46
N ILE A 106 21.68 17.23 6.56
CA ILE A 106 20.87 18.37 7.02
C ILE A 106 19.65 18.58 6.13
N ASP A 107 19.86 18.57 4.81
CA ASP A 107 18.78 18.75 3.82
C ASP A 107 17.74 17.63 3.97
N LYS A 108 18.20 16.38 4.12
CA LYS A 108 17.32 15.22 4.27
C LYS A 108 16.56 15.22 5.60
N VAL A 109 17.20 15.58 6.72
CA VAL A 109 16.51 15.76 8.02
C VAL A 109 15.41 16.82 7.90
N THR A 110 15.75 17.97 7.32
CA THR A 110 14.82 19.10 7.16
C THR A 110 13.62 18.69 6.29
N PHE A 111 13.88 17.99 5.18
CA PHE A 111 12.85 17.45 4.31
C PHE A 111 11.92 16.47 5.04
N LEU A 112 12.47 15.50 5.76
CA LEU A 112 11.69 14.49 6.49
C LEU A 112 10.82 15.11 7.58
N GLN A 113 11.35 16.08 8.33
CA GLN A 113 10.57 16.84 9.33
C GLN A 113 9.40 17.59 8.69
N ARG A 114 9.63 18.23 7.54
CA ARG A 114 8.58 18.91 6.78
C ARG A 114 7.53 17.92 6.25
N ALA A 115 7.95 16.79 5.72
CA ALA A 115 7.06 15.75 5.22
C ALA A 115 6.15 15.18 6.32
N ILE A 116 6.72 14.82 7.48
CA ILE A 116 5.95 14.33 8.63
C ILE A 116 4.95 15.39 9.10
N ARG A 117 5.39 16.65 9.24
CA ARG A 117 4.49 17.74 9.62
C ARG A 117 3.37 17.94 8.61
N ARG A 118 3.66 17.81 7.32
CA ARG A 118 2.69 18.01 6.24
C ARG A 118 1.58 16.96 6.26
N ILE A 119 1.91 15.69 6.54
CA ILE A 119 0.94 14.60 6.63
C ILE A 119 0.18 14.57 7.96
N ASP A 120 0.74 15.14 9.03
CA ASP A 120 0.10 15.21 10.36
C ASP A 120 -0.91 16.37 10.49
N LEU A 121 -0.90 17.34 9.57
CA LEU A 121 -1.74 18.56 9.63
C LEU A 121 -2.96 18.55 8.70
N GLU A 122 -3.03 17.62 7.75
CA GLU A 122 -4.17 17.42 6.83
C GLU A 122 -5.06 16.28 7.32
#